data_AF-B0BFF2-F1
#
_entry.id   AF-B0BFF2-F1
#
_cell.length_a   1.000
_cell.length_b   1.000
_cell.length_c   1.000
_cell.angle_alpha   90.00
_cell.angle_beta   90.00
_cell.angle_gamma   90.00
#
_symmetry.space_group_name_H-M   'P 1'
#
loop_
_entity.id
_entity.type
_entity.pdbx_description
1 polymer ?
#
loop_
_entity_poly.entity_id
_entity_poly.type
_entity_poly.pdbx_seq_one_letter_code
_entity_poly.pdbx_strand_id
1 'polypeptide(L)'
;MVDHEARTQLAESVRHLVAGRITNDDFEDGVPYSKADPAIGEVFFDGAWNLYSDLHEHKLVGRYRLPDSSRPEVARWILFLKTDLEYEWKVLHGLNWLAFPFGNLLTLGLLGVFLRRRWAKGGDVSVWPFYRESDFKTALNQHPYLAGKTATAP
;
A
#
# COMPACT_ATOMS: atom_id res chain seq x y z
N MET A 1 -2.99 -5.11 -16.69
CA MET A 1 -1.64 -4.85 -17.24
C MET A 1 -0.80 -4.24 -16.15
N VAL A 2 0.42 -4.76 -15.95
CA VAL A 2 1.37 -4.27 -14.96
C VAL A 2 2.13 -3.06 -15.50
N ASP A 3 2.23 -2.01 -14.69
CA ASP A 3 3.02 -0.81 -14.99
C ASP A 3 4.27 -0.78 -14.09
N HIS A 4 5.38 -1.32 -14.61
CA HIS A 4 6.58 -1.52 -13.79
C HIS A 4 7.23 -0.22 -13.32
N GLU A 5 7.15 0.85 -14.11
CA GLU A 5 7.72 2.16 -13.77
C GLU A 5 6.92 2.77 -12.62
N ALA A 6 5.58 2.84 -12.76
CA ALA A 6 4.70 3.34 -11.72
C ALA A 6 4.82 2.50 -10.43
N ARG A 7 4.86 1.17 -10.53
CA ARG A 7 5.01 0.31 -9.35
C ARG A 7 6.36 0.53 -8.65
N THR A 8 7.43 0.68 -9.42
CA THR A 8 8.78 0.94 -8.89
C THR A 8 8.82 2.26 -8.15
N GLN A 9 8.30 3.32 -8.75
CA GLN A 9 8.21 4.64 -8.14
C GLN A 9 7.37 4.61 -6.85
N LEU A 10 6.17 4.01 -6.89
CA LEU A 10 5.33 3.92 -5.69
C LEU A 10 6.00 3.13 -4.58
N ALA A 11 6.64 2.00 -4.89
CA ALA A 11 7.35 1.18 -3.91
C ALA A 11 8.51 1.95 -3.23
N GLU A 12 9.23 2.77 -3.99
CA GLU A 12 10.32 3.61 -3.48
C GLU A 12 9.80 4.76 -2.63
N SER A 13 8.75 5.46 -3.09
CA SER A 13 8.09 6.52 -2.34
C SER A 13 7.53 6.01 -1.01
N VAL A 14 6.84 4.86 -1.00
CA VAL A 14 6.34 4.23 0.24
C VAL A 14 7.49 3.90 1.17
N ARG A 15 8.59 3.34 0.65
CA ARG A 15 9.79 3.03 1.44
C ARG A 15 10.41 4.29 2.06
N HIS A 16 10.49 5.38 1.31
CA HIS A 16 11.02 6.66 1.79
C HIS A 16 10.13 7.31 2.84
N LEU A 17 8.81 7.26 2.64
CA LEU A 17 7.82 7.77 3.60
C LEU A 17 7.95 7.05 4.95
N VAL A 18 7.90 5.71 4.97
CA VAL A 18 7.96 4.94 6.23
C VAL A 18 9.33 4.95 6.90
N ALA A 19 10.38 5.27 6.14
CA ALA A 19 11.71 5.52 6.68
C ALA A 19 11.87 6.95 7.22
N GLY A 20 10.85 7.81 7.08
CA GLY A 20 10.89 9.21 7.50
C GLY A 20 11.86 10.06 6.69
N ARG A 21 12.14 9.70 5.43
CA ARG A 21 13.06 10.44 4.55
C ARG A 21 12.38 11.62 3.87
N ILE A 22 11.15 11.41 3.42
CA ILE A 22 10.27 12.39 2.77
C ILE A 22 9.09 12.73 3.67
N THR A 23 8.42 13.86 3.41
CA THR A 23 7.17 14.21 4.09
C THR A 23 5.98 13.44 3.49
N ASN A 24 4.81 13.51 4.14
CA ASN A 24 3.56 13.02 3.56
C ASN A 24 3.17 13.80 2.30
N ASP A 25 3.43 15.11 2.25
CA ASP A 25 3.14 15.95 1.07
C ASP A 25 4.09 15.60 -0.09
N ASP A 26 5.40 15.49 0.17
CA ASP A 26 6.39 14.97 -0.80
C ASP A 26 5.97 13.60 -1.35
N PHE A 27 5.39 12.76 -0.50
CA PHE A 27 4.91 11.44 -0.88
C PHE A 27 3.71 11.55 -1.83
N GLU A 28 2.69 12.34 -1.48
CA GLU A 28 1.49 12.54 -2.30
C GLU A 28 1.82 13.15 -3.67
N ASP A 29 2.67 14.17 -3.71
CA ASP A 29 3.14 14.79 -4.95
C ASP A 29 3.93 13.81 -5.83
N GLY A 30 4.56 12.80 -5.22
CA GLY A 30 5.36 11.78 -5.87
C GLY A 30 4.61 10.50 -6.25
N VAL A 31 3.31 10.38 -5.96
CA VAL A 31 2.51 9.19 -6.29
C VAL A 31 2.29 9.11 -7.79
N PRO A 32 2.74 8.03 -8.46
CA PRO A 32 2.52 7.87 -9.89
C PRO A 32 1.06 7.59 -10.19
N TYR A 33 0.62 7.93 -11.40
CA TYR A 33 -0.70 7.59 -11.91
C TYR A 33 -0.58 6.53 -13.00
N SER A 34 -1.29 5.42 -12.86
CA SER A 34 -1.47 4.44 -13.93
C SER A 34 -2.94 4.06 -14.08
N LYS A 35 -3.50 4.31 -15.27
CA LYS A 35 -4.86 3.89 -15.61
C LYS A 35 -4.94 2.38 -15.86
N ALA A 36 -3.85 1.77 -16.30
CA ALA A 36 -3.82 0.37 -16.72
C ALA A 36 -3.55 -0.61 -15.57
N ASP A 37 -2.90 -0.13 -14.51
CA ASP A 37 -2.52 -0.92 -13.34
C ASP A 37 -3.22 -0.42 -12.07
N PRO A 38 -4.33 -1.05 -11.67
CA PRO A 38 -5.07 -0.64 -10.48
C PRO A 38 -4.29 -0.77 -9.18
N ALA A 39 -3.22 -1.58 -9.14
CA ALA A 39 -2.37 -1.72 -7.96
C ALA A 39 -1.90 -0.37 -7.41
N ILE A 40 -1.62 0.58 -8.31
CA ILE A 40 -1.10 1.90 -7.95
C ILE A 40 -2.09 2.66 -7.07
N GLY A 41 -3.32 2.85 -7.57
CA GLY A 41 -4.37 3.55 -6.84
C GLY A 41 -4.78 2.81 -5.58
N GLU A 42 -4.89 1.48 -5.64
CA GLU A 42 -5.38 0.68 -4.52
C GLU A 42 -4.36 0.59 -3.39
N VAL A 43 -3.07 0.41 -3.69
CA VAL A 43 -2.02 0.45 -2.66
C VAL A 43 -1.87 1.85 -2.07
N PHE A 44 -2.07 2.90 -2.86
CA PHE A 44 -2.08 4.28 -2.35
C PHE A 44 -3.28 4.55 -1.43
N PHE A 45 -4.51 4.50 -1.95
CA PHE A 45 -5.72 4.91 -1.24
C PHE A 45 -6.09 3.95 -0.10
N ASP A 46 -6.06 2.64 -0.34
CA ASP A 46 -6.46 1.67 0.67
C ASP A 46 -5.28 1.25 1.57
N GLY A 47 -4.04 1.57 1.19
CA GLY A 47 -2.83 1.26 1.96
C GLY A 47 -2.15 2.51 2.51
N ALA A 48 -1.25 3.09 1.73
CA ALA A 48 -0.29 4.10 2.15
C ALA A 48 -0.91 5.39 2.72
N TRP A 49 -2.05 5.84 2.20
CA TRP A 49 -2.72 7.05 2.70
C TRP A 49 -3.13 6.94 4.17
N ASN A 50 -3.46 5.72 4.64
CA ASN A 50 -3.84 5.46 6.03
C ASN A 50 -2.64 5.49 7.01
N LEU A 51 -1.42 5.73 6.53
CA LEU A 51 -0.22 5.78 7.36
C LEU A 51 0.04 7.14 8.02
N TYR A 52 -0.64 8.20 7.57
CA TYR A 52 -0.39 9.57 8.01
C TYR A 52 -1.69 10.39 8.12
N SER A 53 -1.56 11.61 8.65
CA SER A 53 -2.65 12.60 8.66
C SER A 53 -2.43 13.62 7.54
N ASP A 54 -3.51 14.00 6.85
CA ASP A 54 -3.53 15.03 5.80
C ASP A 54 -3.64 16.47 6.35
N LEU A 55 -3.69 16.64 7.68
CA LEU A 55 -3.95 17.95 8.29
C LEU A 55 -2.76 18.92 8.23
N HIS A 56 -1.54 18.40 8.12
CA HIS A 56 -0.33 19.20 7.92
C HIS A 56 0.81 18.33 7.39
N GLU A 57 1.79 18.98 6.77
CA GLU A 57 3.02 18.34 6.33
C GLU A 57 3.85 17.83 7.53
N HIS A 58 4.36 16.59 7.46
CA HIS A 58 5.26 15.99 8.43
C HIS A 58 5.95 14.73 7.91
N LYS A 59 6.99 14.29 8.62
CA LYS A 59 7.67 13.00 8.40
C LYS A 59 7.20 11.97 9.43
N LEU A 60 7.20 10.69 9.06
CA LEU A 60 6.82 9.57 9.95
C LEU A 60 7.91 9.23 10.99
N VAL A 61 8.25 10.22 11.82
CA VAL A 61 9.26 10.15 12.89
C VAL A 61 8.73 10.75 14.19
N GLY A 62 9.41 10.49 15.31
CA GLY A 62 9.02 11.03 16.62
C GLY A 62 7.56 10.68 16.96
N ARG A 63 6.73 11.70 17.22
CA ARG A 63 5.31 11.54 17.53
C ARG A 63 4.46 10.96 16.39
N TYR A 64 4.94 11.04 15.15
CA TYR A 64 4.26 10.52 13.95
C TYR A 64 4.86 9.18 13.49
N ARG A 65 5.75 8.58 14.28
CA ARG A 65 6.38 7.32 13.92
C ARG A 65 5.31 6.22 13.81
N LEU A 66 5.39 5.44 12.74
CA LEU A 66 4.54 4.26 12.58
C LEU A 66 4.80 3.22 13.68
N PRO A 67 3.74 2.56 14.20
CA PRO A 67 3.88 1.39 15.05
C PRO A 67 4.70 0.31 14.36
N ASP A 68 5.57 -0.39 15.12
CA ASP A 68 6.39 -1.46 14.54
C ASP A 68 5.52 -2.63 14.01
N SER A 69 4.28 -2.78 14.50
CA SER A 69 3.29 -3.73 14.01
C SER A 69 2.81 -3.47 12.57
N SER A 70 2.94 -2.23 12.06
CA SER A 70 2.54 -1.88 10.69
C SER A 70 3.62 -2.22 9.66
N ARG A 71 4.87 -2.41 10.09
CA ARG A 71 6.01 -2.68 9.21
C ARG A 71 5.84 -3.92 8.33
N PRO A 72 5.35 -5.07 8.83
CA PRO A 72 5.16 -6.26 7.99
C PRO A 72 4.13 -6.04 6.88
N GLU A 73 3.09 -5.26 7.16
CA GLU A 73 2.04 -4.94 6.19
C GLU A 73 2.62 -4.05 5.07
N VAL A 74 3.32 -2.96 5.43
CA VAL A 74 3.98 -2.09 4.45
C VAL A 74 5.03 -2.83 3.61
N ALA A 75 5.83 -3.69 4.24
CA ALA A 75 6.83 -4.50 3.54
C ALA A 75 6.18 -5.41 2.49
N ARG A 76 4.99 -5.94 2.77
CA ARG A 76 4.23 -6.76 1.83
C ARG A 76 3.73 -5.95 0.64
N TRP A 77 3.30 -4.70 0.85
CA TRP A 77 2.87 -3.82 -0.24
C TRP A 77 4.02 -3.52 -1.19
N ILE A 78 5.18 -3.16 -0.63
CA ILE A 78 6.42 -2.92 -1.39
C ILE A 78 6.80 -4.19 -2.16
N LEU A 79 6.74 -5.37 -1.51
CA LEU A 79 7.02 -6.64 -2.16
C LEU A 79 6.09 -6.89 -3.35
N PHE A 80 4.78 -6.73 -3.19
CA PHE A 80 3.80 -6.91 -4.26
C PHE A 80 4.06 -5.97 -5.44
N LEU A 81 4.31 -4.68 -5.17
CA LEU A 81 4.62 -3.70 -6.22
C LEU A 81 5.89 -4.08 -7.00
N LYS A 82 6.81 -4.83 -6.41
CA LYS A 82 8.02 -5.32 -7.10
C LYS A 82 7.82 -6.65 -7.86
N THR A 83 6.60 -7.18 -7.90
CA THR A 83 6.25 -8.40 -8.66
C THR A 83 5.57 -8.06 -9.99
N ASP A 84 5.56 -9.04 -10.89
CA ASP A 84 4.86 -8.99 -12.18
C ASP A 84 3.41 -9.50 -12.08
N LEU A 85 2.87 -9.65 -10.87
CA LEU A 85 1.51 -10.13 -10.65
C LEU A 85 0.48 -9.04 -10.96
N GLU A 86 -0.56 -9.38 -11.71
CA GLU A 86 -1.68 -8.45 -11.91
C GLU A 86 -2.48 -8.24 -10.61
N TYR A 87 -3.07 -7.05 -10.46
CA TYR A 87 -3.96 -6.80 -9.34
C TYR A 87 -5.33 -7.42 -9.60
N GLU A 88 -5.63 -8.50 -8.88
CA GLU A 88 -6.84 -9.31 -9.09
C GLU A 88 -8.04 -8.91 -8.22
N TRP A 89 -7.84 -8.04 -7.24
CA TRP A 89 -8.94 -7.59 -6.40
C TRP A 89 -9.92 -6.74 -7.21
N LYS A 90 -11.22 -6.89 -6.92
CA LYS A 90 -12.26 -6.13 -7.61
C LYS A 90 -12.15 -4.65 -7.26
N VAL A 91 -11.68 -3.87 -8.22
CA VAL A 91 -11.69 -2.40 -8.14
C VAL A 91 -13.14 -1.93 -8.26
N LEU A 92 -13.63 -1.21 -7.25
CA LEU A 92 -14.96 -0.62 -7.32
C LEU A 92 -14.90 0.70 -8.10
N HIS A 93 -15.38 0.69 -9.35
CA HIS A 93 -15.58 1.90 -10.14
C HIS A 93 -17.07 2.31 -10.18
N GLY A 94 -17.37 3.62 -10.18
CA GLY A 94 -18.69 4.17 -10.53
C GLY A 94 -19.53 4.71 -9.37
N LEU A 95 -20.87 4.69 -9.54
CA LEU A 95 -21.90 5.39 -8.72
C LEU A 95 -21.83 5.12 -7.20
N ASN A 96 -21.18 4.03 -6.78
CA ASN A 96 -20.88 3.75 -5.36
C ASN A 96 -19.89 4.76 -4.75
N TRP A 97 -19.08 5.46 -5.54
CA TRP A 97 -18.24 6.59 -5.08
C TRP A 97 -19.08 7.76 -4.54
N LEU A 98 -20.26 8.02 -5.12
CA LEU A 98 -21.16 9.11 -4.70
C LEU A 98 -21.94 8.78 -3.41
N ALA A 99 -22.02 7.51 -3.01
CA ALA A 99 -22.68 7.08 -1.77
C ALA A 99 -21.75 7.10 -0.53
N PHE A 100 -20.43 7.15 -0.75
CA PHE A 100 -19.42 7.16 0.32
C PHE A 100 -19.21 8.48 1.09
N PRO A 101 -19.41 9.70 0.53
CA PRO A 101 -19.01 10.93 1.22
C PRO A 101 -19.87 11.24 2.45
N PHE A 102 -21.11 10.77 2.53
CA PHE A 102 -21.97 11.00 3.72
C PHE A 102 -21.61 10.13 4.93
N GLY A 103 -21.01 8.94 4.72
CA GLY A 103 -20.52 8.08 5.81
C GLY A 103 -19.05 8.32 6.19
N ASN A 104 -18.22 8.71 5.20
CA ASN A 104 -16.79 8.96 5.40
C ASN A 104 -16.48 10.25 6.14
N LEU A 105 -17.37 11.26 6.13
CA LEU A 105 -17.16 12.50 6.88
C LEU A 105 -17.23 12.28 8.40
N LEU A 106 -18.00 11.29 8.87
CA LEU A 106 -18.11 10.94 10.30
C LEU A 106 -17.01 9.97 10.77
N THR A 107 -16.28 9.33 9.84
CA THR A 107 -15.32 8.26 10.14
C THR A 107 -13.93 8.51 9.56
N LEU A 108 -13.68 9.71 9.05
CA LEU A 108 -12.43 10.10 8.37
C LEU A 108 -12.00 9.05 7.32
N GLY A 109 -12.92 8.55 6.50
CA GLY A 109 -12.60 7.61 5.41
C GLY A 109 -12.44 6.13 5.79
N LEU A 110 -12.25 5.80 7.07
CA LEU A 110 -11.88 4.45 7.53
C LEU A 110 -12.97 3.40 7.30
N LEU A 111 -14.25 3.78 7.40
CA LEU A 111 -15.35 2.83 7.27
C LEU A 111 -15.47 2.29 5.83
N GLY A 112 -15.19 3.15 4.84
CA GLY A 112 -15.25 2.82 3.43
C GLY A 112 -14.16 1.83 2.98
N VAL A 113 -12.93 2.03 3.45
CA VAL A 113 -11.78 1.13 3.20
C VAL A 113 -12.04 -0.24 3.84
N PHE A 114 -12.57 -0.25 5.07
CA PHE A 114 -12.87 -1.48 5.82
C PHE A 114 -13.97 -2.33 5.15
N LEU A 115 -15.03 -1.70 4.64
CA LEU A 115 -16.13 -2.38 3.95
C LEU A 115 -15.71 -2.91 2.57
N ARG A 116 -14.84 -2.19 1.84
CA ARG A 116 -14.29 -2.63 0.54
C ARG A 116 -13.50 -3.92 0.65
N ARG A 117 -12.56 -3.98 1.61
CA ARG A 117 -11.73 -5.16 1.88
C ARG A 117 -12.58 -6.38 2.29
N ARG A 118 -13.70 -6.16 2.99
CA ARG A 118 -14.60 -7.23 3.45
C ARG A 118 -15.57 -7.74 2.37
N TRP A 119 -15.72 -7.04 1.25
CA TRP A 119 -16.67 -7.40 0.18
C TRP A 119 -16.07 -8.11 -1.03
N ALA A 120 -14.75 -8.25 -1.10
CA ALA A 120 -14.11 -9.06 -2.13
C ALA A 120 -14.20 -10.55 -1.79
N LYS A 121 -15.34 -11.17 -2.09
CA LYS A 121 -15.47 -12.63 -2.12
C LYS A 121 -14.40 -13.20 -3.06
N GLY A 122 -13.42 -13.93 -2.53
CA GLY A 122 -12.52 -14.80 -3.28
C GLY A 122 -11.01 -14.67 -2.99
N GLY A 123 -10.55 -13.55 -2.43
CA GLY A 123 -9.14 -13.33 -2.08
C GLY A 123 -8.84 -13.48 -0.58
N ASP A 124 -7.59 -13.77 -0.23
CA ASP A 124 -7.14 -13.83 1.15
C ASP A 124 -6.73 -12.44 1.67
N VAL A 125 -7.61 -11.85 2.49
CA VAL A 125 -7.43 -10.51 3.05
C VAL A 125 -6.17 -10.41 3.93
N SER A 126 -5.73 -11.52 4.53
CA SER A 126 -4.56 -11.52 5.42
C SER A 126 -3.26 -11.21 4.69
N VAL A 127 -3.22 -11.44 3.37
CA VAL A 127 -2.05 -11.23 2.51
C VAL A 127 -2.22 -10.12 1.49
N TRP A 128 -3.29 -9.31 1.59
CA TRP A 128 -3.46 -8.13 0.72
C TRP A 128 -2.16 -7.29 0.67
N PRO A 129 -1.72 -6.80 -0.51
CA PRO A 129 -2.41 -6.77 -1.81
C PRO A 129 -2.32 -8.04 -2.67
N PHE A 130 -1.66 -9.09 -2.20
CA PHE A 130 -1.73 -10.38 -2.89
C PHE A 130 -3.16 -10.94 -2.84
N TYR A 131 -3.60 -11.61 -3.90
CA TYR A 131 -4.92 -12.24 -3.93
C TYR A 131 -4.91 -13.59 -3.20
N ARG A 132 -3.78 -14.32 -3.25
CA ARG A 132 -3.61 -15.65 -2.66
C ARG A 132 -2.34 -15.71 -1.82
N GLU A 133 -2.37 -16.53 -0.76
CA GLU A 133 -1.21 -16.77 0.09
C GLU A 133 -0.04 -17.45 -0.65
N SER A 134 -0.34 -18.30 -1.64
CA SER A 134 0.67 -18.94 -2.49
C SER A 134 1.55 -17.95 -3.23
N ASP A 135 0.94 -16.88 -3.74
CA ASP A 135 1.60 -15.87 -4.56
C ASP A 135 2.51 -15.02 -3.67
N PHE A 136 2.02 -14.68 -2.47
CA PHE A 136 2.83 -14.01 -1.45
C PHE A 136 4.05 -14.84 -1.03
N LYS A 137 3.86 -16.14 -0.72
CA LYS A 137 4.95 -17.05 -0.36
C LYS A 137 5.97 -17.20 -1.49
N THR A 138 5.50 -17.24 -2.73
CA THR A 138 6.39 -17.33 -3.91
C THR A 138 7.21 -16.06 -4.06
N ALA A 139 6.58 -14.88 -3.95
CA ALA A 139 7.27 -13.59 -4.03
C ALA A 139 8.34 -13.42 -2.93
N LEU A 140 8.07 -13.90 -1.70
CA LEU A 140 9.04 -13.89 -0.60
C LEU A 140 10.32 -14.67 -0.93
N ASN A 141 10.20 -15.77 -1.68
CA ASN A 141 11.35 -16.61 -2.07
C ASN A 141 12.12 -16.04 -3.27
N GLN A 142 11.47 -15.26 -4.13
CA GLN A 142 12.06 -14.71 -5.35
C GLN A 142 12.78 -13.37 -5.12
N HIS A 143 12.31 -12.55 -4.19
CA HIS A 143 12.84 -11.20 -3.97
C HIS A 143 13.55 -11.08 -2.62
N PRO A 144 14.89 -11.15 -2.57
CA PRO A 144 15.67 -11.16 -1.33
C PRO A 144 15.71 -9.82 -0.58
N TYR A 145 14.87 -8.84 -0.92
CA TYR A 145 14.86 -7.50 -0.32
C TYR A 145 14.55 -7.47 1.20
N LEU A 146 14.16 -8.61 1.78
CA LEU A 146 13.89 -8.79 3.22
C LEU A 146 14.85 -9.77 3.92
N ALA A 147 15.77 -10.41 3.18
CA ALA A 147 16.92 -11.07 3.79
C ALA A 147 17.90 -9.96 4.20
N GLY A 148 17.70 -9.38 5.38
CA GLY A 148 18.70 -8.50 5.98
C GLY A 148 20.06 -9.18 5.85
N LYS A 149 21.07 -8.46 5.34
CA LYS A 149 22.45 -8.96 5.28
C LYS A 149 22.72 -9.71 6.58
N THR A 150 22.85 -11.02 6.52
CA THR A 150 23.50 -11.77 7.59
C THR A 150 24.87 -11.12 7.68
N ALA A 151 25.09 -10.36 8.76
CA ALA A 151 26.38 -9.82 9.07
C ALA A 151 27.30 -11.04 9.17
N THR A 152 28.12 -11.27 8.16
CA THR A 152 29.30 -12.10 8.27
C THR A 152 30.16 -11.40 9.32
N ALA A 153 30.13 -11.95 10.54
CA ALA A 153 31.04 -11.58 11.61
C ALA A 153 32.48 -11.94 11.19
N PRO A 154 33.49 -11.16 11.62
CA PRO A 154 34.90 -11.40 11.31
C PRO A 154 35.43 -12.71 11.91
#